data_AF-A0AAV4CH65-F1
#
_entry.id   AF-A0AAV4CH65-F1
#
_cell.length_a   1.000
_cell.length_b   1.000
_cell.length_c   1.000
_cell.angle_alpha   90.00
_cell.angle_beta   90.00
_cell.angle_gamma   90.00
#
_symmetry.space_group_name_H-M   'P 1'
#
loop_
_entity.id
_entity.type
_entity.pdbx_description
1 polymer ?
#
loop_
_entity_poly.entity_id
_entity_poly.type
_entity_poly.pdbx_seq_one_letter_code
_entity_poly.pdbx_strand_id
1 'polypeptide(L)'
;MTDEILVLCDHRGSLKKRKKEPEGGKQYRETNLKVKRSIKEATEKWIEDQCEDIENSLKHNNCNKAHKIVQELTDTKQASATKIESKRGEVYDRGKRNSGKIDQILL
;
A
#
# COMPACT_ATOMS: atom_id res chain seq x y z
N MET A 1 0.37 -2.20 9.85
CA MET A 1 0.55 -0.94 10.62
C MET A 1 -0.14 -1.13 11.96
N THR A 2 0.53 -0.90 13.08
CA THR A 2 -0.05 -1.08 14.43
C THR A 2 -0.34 0.27 15.08
N ASP A 3 -1.27 0.29 16.04
CA ASP A 3 -1.64 1.51 16.77
C ASP A 3 -0.45 2.12 17.52
N GLU A 4 0.45 1.27 18.05
CA GLU A 4 1.68 1.71 18.70
C GLU A 4 2.61 2.50 17.76
N ILE A 5 2.73 2.05 16.50
CA ILE A 5 3.54 2.75 15.49
C ILE A 5 2.90 4.09 15.13
N LEU A 6 1.56 4.16 15.10
CA LEU A 6 0.84 5.42 14.87
C LEU A 6 1.10 6.41 16.01
N VAL A 7 1.01 5.97 17.26
CA VAL A 7 1.35 6.79 18.43
C VAL A 7 2.80 7.29 18.37
N LEU A 8 3.75 6.44 17.97
CA LEU A 8 5.14 6.86 17.78
C LEU A 8 5.30 7.87 16.64
N CYS A 9 4.52 7.75 15.57
CA CYS A 9 4.51 8.70 14.46
C CYS A 9 3.99 10.08 14.91
N ASP A 10 2.94 10.10 15.72
CA ASP A 10 2.36 11.33 16.28
C ASP A 10 3.32 11.99 17.28
N HIS A 11 3.94 11.19 18.15
CA HIS A 11 4.97 11.68 19.06
C HIS A 11 6.16 12.28 18.30
N ARG A 12 6.66 11.60 17.25
CA ARG A 12 7.68 12.16 16.36
C ARG A 12 7.20 13.47 15.72
N GLY A 13 5.92 13.55 15.35
CA GLY A 13 5.29 14.73 14.77
C GLY A 13 5.34 15.94 15.72
N SER A 14 5.01 15.75 16.99
CA SER A 14 5.02 16.81 18.00
C SER A 14 6.42 17.37 18.26
N LEU A 15 7.46 16.52 18.19
CA LEU A 15 8.86 16.89 18.38
C LEU A 15 9.44 17.76 17.24
N LYS A 16 8.79 17.85 16.07
CA LYS A 16 9.29 18.65 14.94
C LYS A 16 9.50 20.12 15.29
N LYS A 17 8.67 20.69 16.18
CA LYS A 17 8.74 22.09 16.59
C LYS A 17 10.02 22.42 17.36
N ARG A 18 10.52 21.46 18.15
CA ARG A 18 11.70 21.62 19.02
C ARG A 18 12.97 20.99 18.43
N LYS A 19 12.92 20.52 17.19
CA LYS A 19 14.02 19.80 16.53
C LYS A 19 15.32 20.61 16.43
N LYS A 20 15.24 21.95 16.43
CA LYS A 20 16.42 22.84 16.37
C LYS A 20 17.11 23.03 17.72
N GLU A 21 16.42 22.73 18.83
CA GLU A 21 17.03 22.73 20.17
C GLU A 21 17.92 21.49 20.32
N PRO A 22 19.05 21.56 21.05
CA PRO A 22 19.94 20.40 21.24
C PRO A 22 19.20 19.17 21.77
N GLU A 23 18.39 19.34 22.83
CA GLU A 23 17.64 18.26 23.46
C GLU A 23 16.45 17.80 22.60
N GLY A 24 15.69 18.73 22.03
CA GLY A 24 14.57 18.39 21.14
C GLY A 24 15.03 17.68 19.86
N GLY A 25 16.20 18.05 19.34
CA GLY A 25 16.86 17.39 18.21
C GLY A 25 17.35 15.98 18.55
N LYS A 26 17.83 15.75 19.78
CA LYS A 26 18.17 14.41 20.28
C LYS A 26 16.92 13.53 20.38
N GLN A 27 15.88 14.00 21.05
CA GLN A 27 14.61 13.28 21.21
C GLN A 27 13.94 12.96 19.87
N TYR A 28 13.97 13.89 18.91
CA TYR A 28 13.45 13.66 17.57
C TYR A 28 14.21 12.54 16.85
N ARG A 29 15.56 12.54 16.92
CA ARG A 29 16.39 11.51 16.30
C ARG A 29 16.11 10.13 16.90
N GLU A 30 16.07 10.03 18.22
CA GLU A 30 15.77 8.78 18.93
C GLU A 30 14.38 8.25 18.57
N THR A 31 13.35 9.11 18.62
CA THR A 31 11.99 8.72 18.25
C THR A 31 11.88 8.32 16.79
N ASN A 32 12.55 9.03 15.89
CA ASN A 32 12.55 8.68 14.47
C ASN A 32 13.25 7.34 14.19
N LEU A 33 14.31 7.01 14.93
CA LEU A 33 14.94 5.68 14.86
C LEU A 33 13.99 4.59 15.35
N LYS A 34 13.28 4.80 16.46
CA LYS A 34 12.26 3.88 16.96
C LYS A 34 11.16 3.65 15.92
N VAL A 35 10.58 4.71 15.37
CA VAL A 35 9.55 4.62 14.30
C VAL A 35 10.06 3.78 13.13
N LYS A 36 11.27 4.04 12.63
CA LYS A 36 11.85 3.29 11.50
C LYS A 36 12.02 1.81 11.84
N ARG A 37 12.52 1.50 13.03
CA ARG A 37 12.70 0.12 13.48
C ARG A 37 11.36 -0.60 13.59
N SER A 38 10.38 -0.01 14.26
CA SER A 38 9.07 -0.62 14.45
C SER A 38 8.31 -0.82 13.13
N ILE A 39 8.42 0.13 12.18
CA ILE A 39 7.86 -0.06 10.83
C ILE A 39 8.53 -1.23 10.12
N LYS A 40 9.86 -1.34 10.22
CA LYS A 40 10.62 -2.44 9.61
C LYS A 40 10.15 -3.79 10.18
N GLU A 41 10.15 -3.92 11.51
CA GLU A 41 9.72 -5.15 12.21
C GLU A 41 8.26 -5.52 11.87
N ALA A 42 7.35 -4.54 11.85
CA ALA A 42 5.96 -4.80 11.47
C ALA A 42 5.79 -5.19 9.99
N THR A 43 6.67 -4.71 9.11
CA THR A 43 6.67 -5.09 7.69
C THR A 43 7.22 -6.50 7.51
N GLU A 44 8.33 -6.83 8.17
CA GLU A 44 8.91 -8.18 8.17
C GLU A 44 7.90 -9.20 8.70
N LYS A 45 7.28 -8.91 9.85
CA LYS A 45 6.23 -9.76 10.41
C LYS A 45 5.06 -9.95 9.44
N TRP A 46 4.57 -8.87 8.83
CA TRP A 46 3.47 -8.98 7.87
C TRP A 46 3.85 -9.88 6.68
N ILE A 47 5.08 -9.77 6.16
CA ILE A 47 5.57 -10.65 5.09
C ILE A 47 5.62 -12.11 5.56
N GLU A 48 6.15 -12.37 6.76
CA GLU A 48 6.20 -13.70 7.36
C GLU A 48 4.79 -14.30 7.51
N ASP A 49 3.83 -13.53 8.03
CA ASP A 49 2.43 -13.94 8.18
C ASP A 49 1.83 -14.32 6.80
N GLN A 50 2.11 -13.54 5.73
CA GLN A 50 1.64 -13.86 4.37
C GLN A 50 2.28 -15.14 3.82
N CYS A 51 3.59 -15.33 4.02
CA CYS A 51 4.29 -16.55 3.61
C CYS A 51 3.71 -17.78 4.33
N GLU A 52 3.50 -17.68 5.65
CA GLU A 52 2.91 -18.74 6.45
C GLU A 52 1.49 -19.10 5.96
N ASP A 53 0.67 -18.10 5.66
CA ASP A 53 -0.68 -18.32 5.13
C ASP A 53 -0.69 -19.05 3.77
N ILE A 54 0.27 -18.74 2.89
CA ILE A 54 0.44 -19.42 1.60
C ILE A 54 0.88 -20.86 1.84
N GLU A 55 1.92 -21.08 2.65
CA GLU A 55 2.44 -22.42 2.96
C GLU A 55 1.37 -23.30 3.60
N ASN A 56 0.62 -22.76 4.57
CA ASN A 56 -0.48 -23.47 5.21
C ASN A 56 -1.59 -23.79 4.22
N SER A 57 -1.92 -22.87 3.30
CA SER A 57 -2.90 -23.13 2.24
C SER A 57 -2.46 -24.28 1.33
N LEU A 58 -1.17 -24.32 0.94
CA LEU A 58 -0.62 -25.39 0.12
C LEU A 58 -0.57 -26.74 0.85
N LYS A 59 -0.14 -26.76 2.13
CA LYS A 59 -0.11 -27.98 2.97
C LYS A 59 -1.49 -28.64 3.10
N HIS A 60 -2.56 -27.85 3.08
CA HIS A 60 -3.95 -28.34 3.19
C HIS A 60 -4.67 -28.44 1.84
N ASN A 61 -3.93 -28.52 0.73
CA ASN A 61 -4.44 -28.66 -0.64
C ASN A 61 -5.42 -27.53 -1.08
N ASN A 62 -5.31 -26.35 -0.46
CA ASN A 62 -6.11 -25.16 -0.77
C ASN A 62 -5.40 -24.29 -1.81
N CYS A 63 -5.03 -24.87 -2.95
CA CYS A 63 -4.24 -24.20 -3.98
C CYS A 63 -4.91 -22.93 -4.53
N ASN A 64 -6.24 -22.91 -4.63
CA ASN A 64 -7.00 -21.73 -5.05
C ASN A 64 -6.82 -20.55 -4.08
N LYS A 65 -6.76 -20.82 -2.77
CA LYS A 65 -6.52 -19.79 -1.74
C LYS A 65 -5.09 -19.26 -1.84
N ALA A 66 -4.10 -20.17 -1.93
CA ALA A 66 -2.70 -19.80 -2.09
C ALA A 66 -2.49 -18.93 -3.35
N HIS A 67 -3.07 -19.32 -4.49
CA HIS A 67 -3.02 -18.55 -5.73
C HIS A 67 -3.63 -17.16 -5.56
N LYS A 68 -4.80 -17.05 -4.91
CA LYS A 68 -5.44 -15.75 -4.65
C LYS A 68 -4.55 -14.81 -3.83
N ILE A 69 -3.92 -15.32 -2.77
CA ILE A 69 -3.02 -14.52 -1.93
C ILE A 69 -1.84 -14.02 -2.77
N VAL A 70 -1.17 -14.90 -3.51
CA VAL A 70 -0.07 -14.51 -4.39
C VAL A 70 -0.52 -13.49 -5.43
N GLN A 71 -1.68 -13.69 -6.04
CA GLN A 71 -2.24 -12.76 -7.01
C GLN A 71 -2.49 -11.39 -6.37
N GLU A 72 -3.15 -11.30 -5.22
CA GLU A 72 -3.42 -10.04 -4.54
C GLU A 72 -2.14 -9.28 -4.13
N LEU A 73 -1.07 -10.01 -3.79
CA LEU A 73 0.22 -9.43 -3.40
C LEU A 73 1.06 -8.98 -4.61
N THR A 74 0.94 -9.67 -5.74
CA THR A 74 1.80 -9.47 -6.92
C THR A 74 1.14 -8.73 -8.08
N ASP A 75 -0.20 -8.65 -8.10
CA ASP A 75 -0.96 -7.87 -9.08
C ASP A 75 -0.67 -6.40 -8.87
N THR A 76 0.43 -5.97 -9.47
CA THR A 76 0.73 -4.59 -9.69
C THR A 76 -0.33 -4.14 -10.68
N LYS A 77 -1.32 -3.34 -10.23
CA LYS A 77 -2.22 -2.63 -11.14
C LYS A 77 -1.35 -1.71 -11.98
N GLN A 78 -0.77 -2.24 -13.07
CA GLN A 78 -0.25 -1.43 -14.15
C GLN A 78 -1.43 -0.54 -14.52
N ALA A 79 -1.28 0.77 -14.27
CA ALA A 79 -2.15 1.74 -14.89
C ALA A 79 -2.04 1.45 -16.38
N SER A 80 -3.06 0.79 -16.97
CA SER A 80 -3.02 0.44 -18.37
C SER A 80 -2.80 1.76 -19.09
N ALA A 81 -1.67 1.90 -19.78
CA ALA A 81 -1.34 3.12 -20.49
C ALA A 81 -2.54 3.45 -21.39
N THR A 82 -3.31 4.46 -20.99
CA THR A 82 -4.59 4.78 -21.62
C THR A 82 -4.38 5.56 -22.92
N LYS A 83 -3.10 5.81 -23.26
CA LYS A 83 -2.68 6.72 -24.30
C LYS A 83 -2.04 5.91 -25.43
N ILE A 84 -2.80 5.68 -26.49
CA ILE A 84 -2.27 5.23 -27.77
C ILE A 84 -1.98 6.50 -28.57
N GLU A 85 -0.70 6.77 -28.86
CA GLU A 85 -0.29 7.89 -29.71
C GLU A 85 -0.07 7.40 -31.15
N SER A 86 -0.77 8.03 -32.09
CA SER A 86 -0.57 7.86 -33.53
C SER A 86 0.74 8.52 -33.97
N LYS A 87 1.37 8.03 -35.04
CA LYS A 87 2.56 8.65 -35.68
C LYS A 87 2.32 10.11 -36.14
N ARG A 88 1.06 10.55 -36.18
CA ARG A 88 0.64 11.92 -36.53
C ARG A 88 0.41 12.83 -35.31
N GLY A 89 0.68 12.34 -34.09
CA GLY A 89 0.49 13.10 -32.85
C GLY A 89 -0.94 13.07 -32.30
N GLU A 90 -1.83 12.27 -32.87
CA GLU A 90 -3.20 12.10 -32.37
C GLU A 90 -3.24 11.12 -31.19
N VAL A 91 -3.87 11.54 -30.10
CA VAL A 91 -4.01 10.78 -28.87
C VAL A 91 -5.43 10.21 -28.80
N TYR A 92 -5.54 8.91 -28.56
CA TYR A 92 -6.83 8.24 -28.31
C TYR A 92 -6.85 7.67 -26.88
N ASP A 93 -7.86 8.09 -26.09
CA ASP A 93 -8.16 7.54 -24.76
C ASP A 93 -9.20 6.42 -24.91
N ARG A 94 -8.83 5.18 -24.55
CA ARG A 94 -9.80 4.07 -24.50
C ARG A 94 -10.65 4.21 -23.24
N GLY A 95 -11.76 4.93 -23.41
CA GLY A 95 -12.76 5.20 -22.38
C GLY A 95 -13.17 3.99 -21.54
N LYS A 96 -13.31 4.27 -20.25
CA LYS A 96 -13.84 3.39 -19.19
C LYS A 96 -15.15 2.73 -19.65
N ARG A 97 -15.23 1.40 -19.54
CA ARG A 97 -16.53 0.69 -19.54
C ARG A 97 -17.29 1.13 -18.28
N ASN A 98 -18.20 2.09 -18.43
CA ASN A 98 -19.22 2.37 -17.42
C ASN A 98 -20.14 1.14 -17.33
N SER A 99 -20.12 0.46 -16.19
CA SER A 99 -21.13 -0.51 -15.82
C SER A 99 -22.44 0.21 -15.49
N GLY A 100 -23.38 0.14 -16.42
CA GLY A 100 -24.83 0.08 -16.20
C GLY A 100 -25.48 1.10 -15.26
N LYS A 101 -26.20 2.06 -15.85
CA LYS A 101 -27.59 2.37 -15.50
C LYS A 101 -28.29 2.90 -16.76
N ILE A 102 -29.19 2.10 -17.29
CA ILE A 102 -30.15 2.50 -18.31
C ILE A 102 -31.28 3.17 -17.54
N ASP A 103 -31.37 4.49 -17.61
CA ASP A 103 -32.63 5.17 -17.31
C ASP A 103 -33.28 5.52 -18.66
N GLN A 104 -34.31 4.72 -18.98
CA GLN A 104 -35.36 5.10 -19.90
C GLN A 104 -35.93 6.45 -19.48
N ILE A 105 -35.98 7.42 -20.39
CA ILE A 105 -37.13 8.32 -20.45
C ILE A 105 -37.59 8.37 -21.91
N LEU A 106 -38.71 7.67 -22.14
CA LEU A 106 -39.67 7.94 -23.19
C LEU A 106 -40.27 9.35 -22.97
N LEU A 107 -40.18 10.19 -24.00
CA LEU A 107 -41.26 10.95 -24.67
C LEU A 107 -40.66 12.15 -25.42
#